data_AF-A0A5C6M4K5-F1
#
_entry.id   AF-A0A5C6M4K5-F1
#
_cell.length_a   1.000
_cell.length_b   1.000
_cell.length_c   1.000
_cell.angle_alpha   90.00
_cell.angle_beta   90.00
_cell.angle_gamma   90.00
#
_symmetry.space_group_name_H-M   'P 1'
#
loop_
_entity.id
_entity.type
_entity.pdbx_description
1 polymer ?
#
loop_
_entity_poly.entity_id
_entity_poly.type
_entity_poly.pdbx_seq_one_letter_code
_entity_poly.pdbx_strand_id
1 'polypeptide(L)'
;MIRRHTVALTGLVWVSLLASSQVRSDDAEIDFNREIRPILAENCFYCHRQDGNKRKGDLRLDQRDAAVDSQAIVPFDTSASVLLQR
;
A
#
# COMPACT_ATOMS: atom_id res chain seq x y z
N MET A 1 10.60 59.33 -7.65
CA MET A 1 9.67 58.43 -8.36
C MET A 1 10.34 57.07 -8.65
N ILE A 2 10.75 56.34 -7.61
CA ILE A 2 11.47 55.05 -7.72
C ILE A 2 10.72 54.08 -6.79
N ARG A 3 9.59 53.45 -7.20
CA ARG A 3 8.88 52.49 -6.30
C ARG A 3 7.67 51.72 -6.85
N ARG A 4 7.59 51.37 -8.14
CA ARG A 4 6.43 50.58 -8.63
C ARG A 4 6.80 49.35 -9.47
N HIS A 5 7.91 49.36 -10.19
CA HIS A 5 8.26 48.25 -11.10
C HIS A 5 9.10 47.13 -10.46
N THR A 6 9.77 47.38 -9.33
CA THR A 6 10.60 46.37 -8.65
C THR A 6 9.78 45.37 -7.83
N VAL A 7 8.57 45.71 -7.39
CA VAL A 7 7.68 44.83 -6.61
C VAL A 7 6.96 43.81 -7.49
N ALA A 8 6.67 44.15 -8.76
CA ALA A 8 5.97 43.26 -9.68
C ALA A 8 6.85 42.10 -10.19
N LEU A 9 8.15 42.34 -10.35
CA LEU A 9 9.09 41.34 -10.87
C LEU A 9 9.51 40.29 -9.83
N THR A 10 9.55 40.66 -8.55
CA THR A 10 9.91 39.71 -7.46
C THR A 10 8.75 38.79 -7.08
N GLY A 11 7.49 39.22 -7.24
CA GLY A 11 6.31 38.38 -6.98
C GLY A 11 6.13 37.24 -8.00
N LEU A 12 6.46 37.46 -9.27
CA LEU A 12 6.30 36.46 -10.34
C LEU A 12 7.27 35.27 -10.22
N VAL A 13 8.49 35.55 -9.72
CA VAL A 13 9.52 34.52 -9.52
C VAL A 13 9.17 33.56 -8.38
N TRP A 14 8.49 34.05 -7.33
CA TRP A 14 8.04 33.20 -6.22
C TRP A 14 6.88 32.28 -6.58
N VAL A 15 5.93 32.72 -7.41
CA VAL A 15 4.79 31.88 -7.87
C VAL A 15 5.27 30.71 -8.75
N SER A 16 6.41 30.87 -9.43
CA SER A 16 6.95 29.85 -10.33
C SER A 16 7.65 28.69 -9.60
N LEU A 17 8.13 28.92 -8.36
CA LEU A 17 8.80 27.88 -7.56
C LEU A 17 7.85 26.90 -6.87
N LEU A 18 6.57 27.26 -6.69
CA LEU A 18 5.57 26.39 -6.05
C LEU A 18 4.90 25.39 -7.02
N ALA A 19 5.14 25.50 -8.32
CA ALA A 19 4.39 24.73 -9.33
C ALA A 19 4.99 23.36 -9.70
N SER A 20 6.10 22.93 -9.07
CA SER A 20 6.86 21.74 -9.52
C SER A 20 6.63 20.45 -8.71
N SER A 21 5.70 20.45 -7.75
CA SER A 21 5.37 19.22 -7.00
C SER A 21 4.41 18.33 -7.79
N GLN A 22 4.84 17.78 -8.92
CA GLN A 22 4.11 16.70 -9.57
C GLN A 22 4.31 15.43 -8.75
N VAL A 23 3.31 15.11 -7.92
CA VAL A 23 3.18 13.78 -7.32
C VAL A 23 2.90 12.81 -8.47
N ARG A 24 3.92 12.05 -8.88
CA ARG A 24 3.72 10.89 -9.75
C ARG A 24 3.02 9.83 -8.90
N SER A 25 1.78 9.48 -9.24
CA SER A 25 1.25 8.19 -8.81
C SER A 25 1.99 7.14 -9.62
N ASP A 26 2.87 6.39 -8.95
CA ASP A 26 3.47 5.21 -9.56
C ASP A 26 2.35 4.17 -9.62
N ASP A 27 1.70 4.06 -10.79
CA ASP A 27 0.81 2.94 -11.13
C ASP A 27 1.68 1.70 -11.41
N ALA A 28 2.59 1.42 -10.49
CA ALA A 28 3.46 0.27 -10.54
C ALA A 28 2.63 -0.95 -10.18
N GLU A 29 2.69 -1.98 -11.02
CA GLU A 29 2.05 -3.26 -10.74
C GLU A 29 2.59 -3.81 -9.41
N ILE A 30 1.67 -4.09 -8.47
CA ILE A 30 2.01 -4.58 -7.14
C ILE A 30 2.65 -5.97 -7.26
N ASP A 31 3.89 -6.09 -6.80
CA ASP A 31 4.57 -7.39 -6.74
C ASP A 31 4.31 -8.03 -5.38
N PHE A 32 3.51 -9.10 -5.38
CA PHE A 32 3.17 -9.84 -4.15
C PHE A 32 4.41 -10.29 -3.36
N ASN A 33 5.46 -10.76 -4.03
CA ASN A 33 6.63 -11.32 -3.34
C ASN A 33 7.51 -10.24 -2.72
N ARG A 34 7.61 -9.07 -3.37
CA ARG A 34 8.41 -7.95 -2.89
C ARG A 34 7.68 -7.14 -1.83
N GLU A 35 6.37 -6.95 -1.98
CA GLU A 35 5.62 -5.96 -1.20
C GLU A 35 4.73 -6.60 -0.13
N ILE A 36 4.03 -7.69 -0.44
CA ILE A 36 3.02 -8.27 0.46
C ILE A 36 3.58 -9.42 1.30
N ARG A 37 4.32 -10.33 0.67
CA ARG A 37 4.86 -11.52 1.34
C ARG A 37 5.73 -11.19 2.56
N PRO A 38 6.62 -10.17 2.56
CA PRO A 38 7.40 -9.83 3.76
C PRO A 38 6.52 -9.41 4.93
N ILE A 39 5.44 -8.67 4.66
CA ILE A 39 4.48 -8.23 5.68
C ILE A 39 3.79 -9.44 6.32
N LEU A 40 3.30 -10.37 5.50
CA LEU A 40 2.65 -11.59 5.99
C LEU A 40 3.62 -12.53 6.71
N ALA A 41 4.88 -12.58 6.27
CA ALA A 41 5.91 -13.40 6.90
C ALA A 41 6.22 -12.93 8.33
N GLU A 42 6.33 -11.61 8.53
CA GLU A 42 6.60 -11.01 9.83
C GLU A 42 5.41 -11.15 10.78
N ASN A 43 4.19 -10.90 10.29
CA ASN A 43 3.04 -10.69 11.17
C ASN A 43 2.09 -11.90 11.28
N CYS A 44 2.06 -12.79 10.28
CA CYS A 44 0.97 -13.76 10.14
C CYS A 44 1.47 -15.22 10.06
N PHE A 45 2.53 -15.48 9.31
CA PHE A 45 2.97 -16.85 9.01
C PHE A 45 3.46 -17.62 10.24
N TYR A 46 3.84 -16.95 11.33
CA TYR A 46 4.17 -17.65 12.57
C TYR A 46 3.00 -18.53 13.07
N CYS A 47 1.75 -18.05 12.94
CA CYS A 47 0.55 -18.77 13.38
C CYS A 47 -0.30 -19.35 12.22
N HIS A 48 -0.10 -18.91 10.97
CA HIS A 48 -0.97 -19.25 9.83
C HIS A 48 -0.20 -19.85 8.64
N ARG A 49 0.86 -20.62 8.92
CA ARG A 49 1.66 -21.37 7.93
C ARG A 49 1.44 -22.88 8.07
N GLN A 50 2.13 -23.65 7.24
CA GLN A 50 2.11 -25.11 7.21
C GLN A 50 2.27 -25.83 8.56
N ASP A 51 2.87 -25.25 9.58
CA ASP A 51 3.10 -25.97 10.85
C ASP A 51 1.77 -26.15 11.60
N GLY A 52 1.15 -27.32 11.43
CA GLY A 52 -0.15 -27.65 12.01
C GLY A 52 -0.19 -27.57 13.54
N ASN A 53 0.94 -27.81 14.22
CA ASN A 53 1.00 -27.76 15.68
C ASN A 53 0.93 -26.33 16.23
N LYS A 54 1.23 -25.33 15.40
CA LYS A 54 1.17 -23.91 15.74
C LYS A 54 0.04 -23.19 15.01
N ARG A 55 -0.71 -23.89 14.16
CA ARG A 55 -1.68 -23.29 13.27
C ARG A 55 -2.95 -22.92 14.00
N LYS A 56 -3.28 -21.62 14.00
CA LYS A 56 -4.51 -21.12 14.62
C LYS A 56 -5.67 -21.14 13.63
N GLY A 57 -6.82 -21.62 14.08
CA GLY A 57 -8.08 -21.58 13.32
C GLY A 57 -8.04 -22.31 11.98
N ASP A 58 -7.12 -23.27 11.83
CA ASP A 58 -6.81 -24.00 10.59
C ASP A 58 -6.61 -23.12 9.33
N LEU A 59 -6.30 -21.84 9.55
CA LEU A 59 -6.13 -20.86 8.48
C LEU A 59 -4.70 -20.90 7.94
N ARG A 60 -4.59 -20.92 6.61
CA ARG A 60 -3.32 -20.86 5.89
C ARG A 60 -3.26 -19.63 4.99
N LEU A 61 -2.35 -18.71 5.32
CA LEU A 61 -2.12 -17.49 4.53
C LEU A 61 -0.90 -17.61 3.61
N ASP A 62 -0.10 -18.67 3.78
CA ASP A 62 1.09 -18.94 2.96
C ASP A 62 0.77 -19.61 1.62
N GLN A 63 -0.45 -20.15 1.46
CA GLN A 63 -0.95 -20.74 0.23
C GLN A 63 -2.18 -19.99 -0.25
N ARG A 64 -2.15 -19.58 -1.52
CA ARG A 64 -3.22 -18.78 -2.13
C ARG A 64 -4.57 -19.49 -2.07
N ASP A 65 -4.63 -20.72 -2.54
CA ASP A 65 -5.88 -21.46 -2.66
C ASP A 65 -6.53 -21.66 -1.28
N ALA A 66 -5.74 -22.04 -0.28
CA ALA A 66 -6.23 -22.18 1.09
C ALA A 66 -6.75 -20.85 1.69
N ALA A 67 -6.10 -19.72 1.41
CA ALA A 67 -6.55 -18.41 1.87
C ALA A 67 -7.85 -17.94 1.17
N VAL A 68 -8.05 -18.36 -0.08
CA VAL A 68 -9.26 -18.09 -0.85
C VAL A 68 -10.41 -18.99 -0.41
N ASP A 69 -10.16 -20.29 -0.24
CA ASP A 69 -11.15 -21.26 0.23
C ASP A 69 -11.66 -20.91 1.64
N SER A 70 -10.77 -20.40 2.50
CA SER A 70 -11.15 -19.91 3.83
C SER A 70 -11.82 -18.53 3.83
N GLN A 71 -12.02 -17.91 2.66
CA GLN A 71 -12.53 -16.55 2.48
C GLN A 71 -11.72 -15.48 3.24
N ALA A 72 -10.47 -15.78 3.62
CA ALA A 72 -9.60 -14.78 4.22
C ALA A 72 -9.27 -13.71 3.17
N ILE A 73 -9.09 -14.14 1.92
CA ILE A 73 -8.90 -13.29 0.75
C ILE A 73 -9.97 -13.63 -0.27
N VAL A 74 -10.78 -12.65 -0.65
CA VAL A 74 -11.72 -12.73 -1.78
C VAL A 74 -11.13 -11.95 -2.95
N PRO A 75 -10.71 -12.62 -4.04
CA PRO A 75 -10.12 -11.93 -5.19
C PRO A 75 -11.06 -10.88 -5.77
N PHE A 76 -10.52 -9.70 -6.08
CA PHE A 76 -11.24 -8.56 -6.66
C PHE A 76 -12.32 -7.91 -5.77
N ASP A 77 -12.51 -8.37 -4.53
CA ASP A 77 -13.41 -7.75 -3.55
C ASP A 77 -12.73 -7.66 -2.16
N THR A 78 -12.11 -6.52 -1.90
CA THR A 78 -11.44 -6.25 -0.62
C THR A 78 -12.44 -6.18 0.53
N SER A 79 -13.64 -5.65 0.29
CA SER A 79 -14.74 -5.54 1.27
C SER A 79 -15.18 -6.90 1.80
N ALA A 80 -15.24 -7.91 0.93
CA ALA A 80 -15.60 -9.28 1.29
C ALA A 80 -14.46 -10.09 1.92
N SER A 81 -13.21 -9.58 1.86
CA SER A 81 -12.05 -10.27 2.42
C SER A 81 -11.99 -10.14 3.93
N VAL A 82 -12.18 -11.24 4.65
CA VAL A 82 -12.16 -11.27 6.13
C VAL A 82 -10.82 -10.81 6.69
N LEU A 83 -9.71 -10.99 5.96
CA LEU A 83 -8.37 -10.56 6.38
C LEU A 83 -8.28 -9.05 6.67
N LEU A 84 -9.08 -8.22 6.00
CA LEU A 84 -9.08 -6.77 6.21
C LEU A 84 -9.99 -6.31 7.37
N GLN A 85 -10.72 -7.22 8.01
CA GLN A 85 -11.67 -6.92 9.08
C GLN A 85 -11.13 -7.25 10.49
N ARG A 86 -9.86 -7.67 10.60
CA ARG A 86 -9.26 -8.22 11.83
C ARG A 86 -8.40 -7.25 12.60
#